data_AF-A0A5D9DCR3-F1
#
_entry.id   AF-A0A5D9DCR3-F1
#
_cell.length_a   1.000
_cell.length_b   1.000
_cell.length_c   1.000
_cell.angle_alpha   90.00
_cell.angle_beta   90.00
_cell.angle_gamma   90.00
#
_symmetry.space_group_name_H-M   'P 1'
#
loop_
_entity.id
_entity.type
_entity.pdbx_description
1 polymer ?
#
loop_
_entity_poly.entity_id
_entity_poly.type
_entity_poly.pdbx_seq_one_letter_code
_entity_poly.pdbx_strand_id
1 'polypeptide(L)'
;MSFELSKMIVCGLERAIIKAPYPSSKIVGFLKREFWYPVRSLKKGMDIFFRDFVKFSVLGVLSLLVATWLSTGLVVEGGKHTVDFFYISAFMAPLLVSVFSTPSSYSFCGVRSEYLKVVFDFLLSEGVSSTERLDLIKSNIEFFEKRVTVRIISLRAFMILCWSWFAYLWSEIFMSAVESRDFPPVGDMMYLSFFLIGVMLLYLAIESYSKFNILLFRSALIGCNEYGCFLISHEEGG
;
A
#
# COMPACT_ATOMS: atom_id res chain seq x y z
N MET A 1 -2.35 26.84 17.36
CA MET A 1 -1.18 27.01 16.48
C MET A 1 -0.57 25.68 16.06
N SER A 2 -0.31 24.74 16.99
CA SER A 2 0.31 23.43 16.71
C SER A 2 -0.45 22.55 15.71
N PHE A 3 -1.79 22.62 15.70
CA PHE A 3 -2.63 21.88 14.74
C PHE A 3 -2.46 22.37 13.28
N GLU A 4 -2.47 23.70 13.06
CA GLU A 4 -2.25 24.26 11.71
C GLU A 4 -0.82 23.96 11.22
N LEU A 5 0.17 24.04 12.11
CA LEU A 5 1.54 23.64 11.79
C LEU A 5 1.63 22.16 11.37
N SER A 6 0.96 21.26 12.11
CA SER A 6 0.91 19.83 11.77
C SER A 6 0.30 19.61 10.37
N LYS A 7 -0.78 20.34 10.05
CA LYS A 7 -1.42 20.31 8.73
C LYS A 7 -0.50 20.87 7.64
N MET A 8 0.24 21.95 7.91
CA MET A 8 1.21 22.51 6.97
C MET A 8 2.34 21.52 6.67
N ILE A 9 2.87 20.84 7.70
CA ILE A 9 3.89 19.80 7.53
C ILE A 9 3.36 18.67 6.65
N VAL A 10 2.18 18.12 6.95
CA VAL A 10 1.60 17.02 6.18
C VAL A 10 1.34 17.44 4.73
N CYS A 11 0.74 18.62 4.49
CA CYS A 11 0.48 19.11 3.14
C CYS A 11 1.76 19.48 2.37
N GLY A 12 2.78 20.02 3.05
CA GLY A 12 4.07 20.34 2.46
C GLY A 12 4.82 19.09 2.04
N LEU A 13 4.83 18.09 2.91
CA LEU A 13 5.43 16.78 2.66
C LEU A 13 4.71 16.01 1.54
N GLU A 14 3.37 16.05 1.52
CA GLU A 14 2.56 15.47 0.45
C GLU A 14 2.97 16.05 -0.92
N ARG A 15 3.11 17.38 -1.02
CA ARG A 15 3.55 18.03 -2.27
C ARG A 15 4.98 17.68 -2.64
N ALA A 16 5.88 17.56 -1.66
CA ALA A 16 7.27 17.16 -1.89
C ALA A 16 7.36 15.74 -2.47
N ILE A 17 6.60 14.79 -1.90
CA ILE A 17 6.55 13.39 -2.37
C ILE A 17 5.94 13.31 -3.79
N ILE A 18 4.88 14.07 -4.04
CA ILE A 18 4.16 14.10 -5.32
C ILE A 18 4.90 14.92 -6.40
N LYS A 19 5.91 15.71 -6.02
CA LYS A 19 6.58 16.70 -6.87
C LYS A 19 5.57 17.63 -7.57
N ALA A 20 4.61 18.16 -6.79
CA ALA A 20 3.59 19.07 -7.30
C ALA A 20 4.03 20.54 -7.12
N PRO A 21 4.06 21.36 -8.19
CA PRO A 21 4.34 22.78 -8.07
C PRO A 21 3.20 23.54 -7.37
N TYR A 22 3.53 24.65 -6.71
CA TYR A 22 2.53 25.53 -6.09
C TYR A 22 1.54 26.04 -7.15
N PRO A 23 0.22 25.94 -6.92
CA PRO A 23 -0.76 26.43 -7.87
C PRO A 23 -0.75 27.96 -7.89
N SER A 24 -0.74 28.55 -9.09
CA SER A 24 -0.76 30.01 -9.29
C SER A 24 -2.11 30.66 -9.02
N SER A 25 -3.21 29.89 -8.95
CA SER A 25 -4.56 30.40 -8.65
C SER A 25 -5.35 29.47 -7.73
N LYS A 26 -6.29 30.04 -6.95
CA LYS A 26 -7.09 29.29 -5.96
C LYS A 26 -7.97 28.20 -6.60
N ILE A 27 -8.56 28.48 -7.77
CA ILE A 27 -9.45 27.55 -8.48
C ILE A 27 -8.64 26.40 -9.09
N VAL A 28 -7.51 26.71 -9.74
CA VAL A 28 -6.59 25.67 -10.26
C VAL A 28 -6.00 24.85 -9.12
N GLY A 29 -5.73 25.48 -7.97
CA GLY A 29 -5.32 24.79 -6.75
C GLY A 29 -6.37 23.82 -6.23
N PHE A 30 -7.65 24.20 -6.23
CA PHE A 30 -8.75 23.32 -5.83
C PHE A 30 -8.89 22.13 -6.77
N LEU A 31 -8.94 22.36 -8.09
CA LEU A 31 -9.07 21.29 -9.09
C LEU A 31 -7.87 20.31 -9.03
N LYS A 32 -6.65 20.84 -8.89
CA LYS A 32 -5.45 20.02 -8.75
C LYS A 32 -5.48 19.20 -7.46
N ARG A 33 -5.97 19.77 -6.35
CA ARG A 33 -6.06 19.06 -5.07
C ARG A 33 -7.08 17.94 -5.10
N GLU A 34 -8.20 18.13 -5.77
CA GLU A 34 -9.29 17.15 -5.78
C GLU A 34 -9.08 16.02 -6.80
N PHE A 35 -8.47 16.31 -7.95
CA PHE A 35 -8.34 15.33 -9.03
C PHE A 35 -6.90 14.94 -9.34
N TRP A 36 -5.97 15.90 -9.36
CA TRP A 36 -4.61 15.65 -9.84
C TRP A 36 -3.69 15.08 -8.76
N TYR A 37 -3.81 15.56 -7.53
CA TYR A 37 -3.00 15.10 -6.39
C TYR A 37 -3.32 13.66 -6.05
N PRO A 38 -4.60 13.22 -5.94
CA PRO A 38 -4.92 11.83 -5.67
C PRO A 38 -4.37 10.88 -6.73
N VAL A 39 -4.44 11.24 -8.02
CA VAL A 39 -3.90 10.42 -9.12
C VAL A 39 -2.38 10.28 -9.02
N ARG A 40 -1.67 11.35 -8.68
CA ARG A 40 -0.21 11.25 -8.51
C ARG A 40 0.19 10.53 -7.23
N SER A 41 -0.57 10.70 -6.15
CA SER A 41 -0.41 9.94 -4.91
C SER A 41 -0.60 8.45 -5.17
N LEU A 42 -1.64 8.09 -5.92
CA LEU A 42 -1.89 6.73 -6.39
C LEU A 42 -0.70 6.20 -7.19
N LYS A 43 -0.21 6.96 -8.18
CA LYS A 43 0.98 6.54 -8.96
C LYS A 43 2.19 6.29 -8.06
N LYS A 44 2.45 7.14 -7.08
CA LYS A 44 3.56 6.94 -6.13
C LYS A 44 3.34 5.74 -5.21
N GLY A 45 2.10 5.54 -4.77
CA GLY A 45 1.68 4.33 -4.06
C GLY A 45 1.90 3.06 -4.88
N MET A 46 1.54 3.10 -6.17
CA MET A 46 1.76 2.01 -7.12
C MET A 46 3.24 1.70 -7.28
N ASP A 47 4.11 2.71 -7.43
CA ASP A 47 5.57 2.48 -7.53
C ASP A 47 6.11 1.69 -6.32
N ILE A 48 5.59 1.96 -5.12
CA ILE A 48 5.97 1.26 -3.88
C ILE A 48 5.36 -0.13 -3.86
N PHE A 49 4.06 -0.24 -4.16
CA PHE A 49 3.34 -1.51 -4.20
C PHE A 49 3.96 -2.49 -5.20
N PHE A 50 4.24 -2.06 -6.43
CA PHE A 50 4.83 -2.92 -7.47
C PHE A 50 6.22 -3.39 -7.10
N ARG A 51 7.01 -2.58 -6.37
CA ARG A 51 8.33 -3.01 -5.90
C ARG A 51 8.23 -4.21 -4.94
N ASP A 52 7.27 -4.17 -4.02
CA ASP A 52 7.01 -5.27 -3.09
C ASP A 52 6.39 -6.46 -3.82
N PHE A 53 5.43 -6.19 -4.72
CA PHE A 53 4.74 -7.20 -5.51
C PHE A 53 5.68 -7.97 -6.44
N VAL A 54 6.59 -7.30 -7.14
CA VAL A 54 7.56 -7.95 -8.03
C VAL A 54 8.44 -8.93 -7.26
N LYS A 55 8.90 -8.57 -6.05
CA LYS A 55 9.65 -9.51 -5.20
C LYS A 55 8.82 -10.74 -4.87
N PHE A 56 7.56 -10.54 -4.49
CA PHE A 56 6.63 -11.63 -4.21
C PHE A 56 6.36 -12.51 -5.44
N SER A 57 6.11 -11.90 -6.60
CA SER A 57 5.86 -12.63 -7.85
C SER A 57 7.07 -13.46 -8.27
N VAL A 58 8.29 -12.90 -8.16
CA VAL A 58 9.53 -13.63 -8.48
C VAL A 58 9.69 -14.83 -7.54
N LEU A 59 9.47 -14.64 -6.24
CA LEU A 59 9.54 -15.74 -5.27
C LEU A 59 8.47 -16.81 -5.54
N GLY A 60 7.26 -16.42 -5.94
CA GLY A 60 6.19 -17.34 -6.30
C GLY A 60 6.46 -18.13 -7.58
N VAL A 61 7.02 -17.47 -8.61
CA VAL A 61 7.43 -18.17 -9.83
C VAL A 61 8.57 -19.16 -9.52
N LEU A 62 9.55 -18.75 -8.73
CA LEU A 62 10.64 -19.64 -8.32
C LEU A 62 10.14 -20.84 -7.52
N SER A 63 9.21 -20.65 -6.57
CA SER A 63 8.64 -21.76 -5.81
C SER A 63 7.88 -22.73 -6.70
N LEU A 64 7.13 -22.24 -7.69
CA LEU A 64 6.43 -23.08 -8.67
C LEU A 64 7.40 -23.83 -9.59
N LEU A 65 8.49 -23.20 -10.03
CA LEU A 65 9.51 -23.87 -10.84
C LEU A 65 10.21 -24.98 -10.07
N VAL A 66 10.59 -24.73 -8.81
CA VAL A 66 11.15 -25.76 -7.92
C VAL A 66 10.15 -26.88 -7.69
N ALA A 67 8.87 -26.54 -7.48
CA ALA A 67 7.84 -27.55 -7.27
C ALA A 67 7.61 -28.42 -8.52
N THR A 68 7.64 -27.80 -9.70
CA THR A 68 7.54 -28.51 -10.99
C THR A 68 8.75 -29.40 -11.22
N TRP A 69 9.95 -28.94 -10.88
CA TRP A 69 11.17 -29.74 -10.98
C TRP A 69 11.10 -30.97 -10.06
N LEU A 70 10.73 -30.77 -8.78
CA LEU A 70 10.63 -31.85 -7.80
C LEU A 70 9.47 -32.82 -8.09
N SER A 71 8.37 -32.33 -8.66
CA SER A 71 7.23 -33.19 -9.02
C SER A 71 7.59 -34.19 -10.12
N THR A 72 8.53 -33.88 -11.03
CA THR A 72 9.00 -34.86 -12.03
C THR A 72 9.63 -36.11 -11.41
N GLY A 73 10.24 -36.00 -10.23
CA GLY A 73 10.74 -37.15 -9.46
C GLY A 73 9.65 -37.86 -8.65
N LEU A 74 8.68 -37.11 -8.12
CA LEU A 74 7.61 -37.64 -7.26
C LEU A 74 6.48 -38.33 -8.03
N VAL A 75 6.26 -38.01 -9.31
CA VAL A 75 5.26 -38.69 -10.18
C VAL A 75 5.55 -40.19 -10.35
N VAL A 76 6.79 -40.61 -10.13
CA VAL A 76 7.21 -42.02 -10.25
C VAL A 76 6.83 -42.85 -9.01
N GLU A 77 6.74 -42.24 -7.83
CA GLU A 77 6.47 -42.94 -6.56
C GLU A 77 5.11 -42.58 -5.92
N GLY A 78 4.56 -41.40 -6.24
CA GLY A 78 3.33 -40.86 -5.65
C GLY A 78 2.18 -40.77 -6.65
N GLY A 79 0.98 -41.18 -6.23
CA GLY A 79 -0.24 -41.03 -7.02
C GLY A 79 -0.64 -39.56 -7.27
N LYS A 80 -1.60 -39.33 -8.18
CA LYS A 80 -2.09 -37.97 -8.57
C LYS A 80 -2.35 -37.03 -7.39
N HIS A 81 -2.93 -37.54 -6.30
CA HIS A 81 -3.25 -36.75 -5.12
C HIS A 81 -2.01 -36.14 -4.41
N THR A 82 -0.86 -36.82 -4.46
CA THR A 82 0.39 -36.34 -3.87
C THR A 82 0.96 -35.17 -4.69
N VAL A 83 0.81 -35.24 -6.01
CA VAL A 83 1.22 -34.19 -6.94
C VAL A 83 0.36 -32.93 -6.77
N ASP A 84 -0.97 -33.09 -6.66
CA ASP A 84 -1.89 -31.98 -6.45
C ASP A 84 -1.63 -31.25 -5.11
N PHE A 85 -1.41 -32.01 -4.03
CA PHE A 85 -1.06 -31.44 -2.72
C PHE A 85 0.27 -30.67 -2.77
N PHE A 86 1.24 -31.15 -3.55
CA PHE A 86 2.54 -30.50 -3.71
C PHE A 86 2.42 -29.17 -4.46
N TYR A 87 1.60 -29.09 -5.51
CA TYR A 87 1.33 -27.82 -6.19
C TYR A 87 0.58 -26.81 -5.30
N ILE A 88 -0.40 -27.27 -4.52
CA ILE A 88 -1.10 -26.40 -3.56
C ILE A 88 -0.13 -25.86 -2.51
N SER A 89 0.74 -26.69 -1.94
CA SER A 89 1.72 -26.25 -0.94
C SER A 89 2.78 -25.30 -1.54
N ALA A 90 3.21 -25.52 -2.78
CA ALA A 90 4.11 -24.63 -3.50
C ALA A 90 3.49 -23.26 -3.82
N PHE A 91 2.17 -23.22 -4.03
CA PHE A 91 1.40 -21.97 -4.21
C PHE A 91 1.21 -21.22 -2.88
N MET A 92 1.17 -21.94 -1.75
CA MET A 92 1.04 -21.39 -0.40
C MET A 92 2.39 -20.93 0.20
N ALA A 93 3.51 -21.49 -0.23
CA ALA A 93 4.84 -21.15 0.29
C ALA A 93 5.19 -19.65 0.18
N PRO A 94 4.93 -18.94 -0.95
CA PRO A 94 5.14 -17.50 -1.05
C PRO A 94 4.32 -16.70 -0.04
N LEU A 95 3.09 -17.14 0.25
CA LEU A 95 2.23 -16.49 1.25
C LEU A 95 2.87 -16.59 2.64
N LEU A 96 3.38 -17.76 3.03
CA LEU A 96 4.09 -17.93 4.30
C LEU A 96 5.35 -17.06 4.36
N VAL A 97 6.16 -17.04 3.30
CA VAL A 97 7.37 -16.20 3.24
C VAL A 97 7.02 -14.71 3.34
N SER A 98 5.89 -14.28 2.78
CA SER A 98 5.45 -12.89 2.87
C SER A 98 4.98 -12.50 4.28
N VAL A 99 4.27 -13.39 4.97
CA VAL A 99 3.77 -13.16 6.34
C VAL A 99 4.90 -13.17 7.36
N PHE A 100 5.90 -14.03 7.16
CA PHE A 100 7.08 -14.14 8.02
C PHE A 100 8.28 -13.35 7.50
N SER A 101 8.06 -12.37 6.62
CA SER A 101 9.17 -11.55 6.13
C SER A 101 9.80 -10.75 7.28
N THR A 102 11.12 -10.59 7.24
CA THR A 102 11.87 -9.96 8.34
C THR A 102 11.49 -8.47 8.49
N PRO A 103 11.54 -7.91 9.71
CA PRO A 103 11.36 -6.46 9.94
C PRO A 103 12.24 -5.56 9.06
N SER A 104 13.44 -6.03 8.69
CA SER A 104 14.34 -5.34 7.76
C SER A 104 13.81 -5.26 6.32
N SER A 105 12.87 -6.11 5.94
CA SER A 105 12.12 -5.99 4.69
C SER A 105 11.09 -4.85 4.75
N TYR A 106 10.57 -4.55 5.94
CA TYR A 106 9.62 -3.46 6.20
C TYR A 106 10.30 -2.12 6.50
N SER A 107 11.59 -2.09 6.87
CA SER A 107 12.32 -0.83 7.06
C SER A 107 12.47 -0.05 5.74
N PHE A 108 12.32 -0.72 4.60
CA PHE A 108 12.23 -0.10 3.27
C PHE A 108 10.84 0.50 2.98
N CYS A 109 10.28 1.29 3.90
CA CYS A 109 9.04 2.07 3.69
C CYS A 109 9.17 3.17 2.60
N GLY A 110 10.30 3.26 1.90
CA GLY A 110 10.54 4.23 0.84
C GLY A 110 10.83 5.65 1.33
N VAL A 111 10.98 5.83 2.65
CA VAL A 111 11.36 7.10 3.28
C VAL A 111 12.75 7.51 2.79
N ARG A 112 12.87 8.74 2.28
CA ARG A 112 14.12 9.30 1.76
C ARG A 112 14.53 10.48 2.62
N SER A 113 15.84 10.71 2.74
CA SER A 113 16.40 11.87 3.45
C SER A 113 15.85 13.21 2.93
N GLU A 114 15.55 13.32 1.64
CA GLU A 114 14.89 14.48 1.03
C GLU A 114 13.54 14.81 1.71
N TYR A 115 12.75 13.80 2.07
CA TYR A 115 11.44 13.99 2.70
C TYR A 115 11.59 14.40 4.16
N LEU A 116 12.58 13.84 4.85
CA LEU A 116 12.90 14.18 6.23
C LEU A 116 13.39 15.63 6.33
N LYS A 117 14.24 16.05 5.39
CA LYS A 117 14.72 17.42 5.29
C LYS A 117 13.58 18.43 5.14
N VAL A 118 12.55 18.12 4.36
CA VAL A 118 11.37 19.01 4.23
C VAL A 118 10.69 19.22 5.59
N VAL A 119 10.49 18.17 6.37
CA VAL A 119 9.90 18.25 7.72
C VAL A 119 10.80 19.07 8.64
N PHE A 120 12.10 18.81 8.60
CA PHE A 120 13.11 19.51 9.38
C PHE A 120 13.12 21.02 9.07
N ASP A 121 13.13 21.39 7.78
CA ASP A 121 13.10 22.77 7.31
C ASP A 121 11.82 23.49 7.77
N PHE A 122 10.66 22.82 7.74
CA PHE A 122 9.40 23.38 8.25
C PHE A 122 9.47 23.64 9.76
N LEU A 123 9.94 22.67 10.55
CA LEU A 123 10.04 22.80 12.01
C LEU A 123 11.02 23.91 12.42
N LEU A 124 12.15 24.02 11.71
CA LEU A 124 13.14 25.06 11.91
C LEU A 124 12.57 26.45 11.55
N SER A 125 11.91 26.57 10.39
CA SER A 125 11.33 27.84 9.92
C SER A 125 10.25 28.39 10.85
N GLU A 126 9.54 27.51 11.55
CA GLU A 126 8.46 27.84 12.48
C GLU A 126 8.95 27.99 13.93
N GLY A 127 10.28 27.93 14.14
CA GLY A 127 10.93 28.18 15.41
C GLY A 127 10.51 27.20 16.50
N VAL A 128 10.30 25.93 16.16
CA VAL A 128 9.95 24.90 17.15
C VAL A 128 11.19 24.57 17.97
N SER A 129 11.33 25.15 19.15
CA SER A 129 12.49 24.93 20.04
C SER A 129 12.19 24.00 21.22
N SER A 130 10.91 23.72 21.50
CA SER A 130 10.50 22.93 22.66
C SER A 130 10.09 21.51 22.26
N THR A 131 10.59 20.53 23.01
CA THR A 131 10.22 19.11 22.90
C THR A 131 8.73 18.88 23.14
N GLU A 132 8.11 19.57 24.09
CA GLU A 132 6.66 19.50 24.35
C GLU A 132 5.84 19.93 23.13
N ARG A 133 6.26 21.01 22.46
CA ARG A 133 5.59 21.49 21.24
C ARG A 133 5.75 20.51 20.09
N LEU A 134 6.91 19.86 19.99
CA LEU A 134 7.19 18.82 19.00
C LEU A 134 6.31 17.57 19.24
N ASP A 135 6.13 17.16 20.48
CA ASP A 135 5.28 16.01 20.82
C ASP A 135 3.80 16.30 20.56
N LEU A 136 3.34 17.53 20.77
CA LEU A 136 2.01 17.96 20.34
C LEU A 136 1.83 17.87 18.81
N ILE A 137 2.87 18.20 18.03
CA ILE A 137 2.84 18.06 16.57
C ILE A 137 2.77 16.58 16.17
N LYS A 138 3.59 15.72 16.77
CA LYS A 138 3.56 14.27 16.54
C LYS A 138 2.19 13.68 16.83
N SER A 139 1.61 14.01 17.99
CA SER A 139 0.27 13.56 18.39
C SER A 139 -0.82 13.96 17.39
N ASN A 140 -0.75 15.19 16.86
CA ASN A 140 -1.67 15.64 15.81
C ASN A 140 -1.47 14.89 14.48
N ILE A 141 -0.23 14.60 14.10
CA ILE A 141 0.09 13.80 12.90
C ILE A 141 -0.44 12.38 13.04
N GLU A 142 -0.23 11.73 14.20
CA GLU A 142 -0.79 10.40 14.49
C GLU A 142 -2.32 10.40 14.48
N PHE A 143 -2.95 11.49 14.94
CA PHE A 143 -4.40 11.65 14.85
C PHE A 143 -4.88 11.69 13.40
N PHE A 144 -4.15 12.36 12.50
CA PHE A 144 -4.45 12.34 11.07
C PHE A 144 -4.23 10.94 10.46
N GLU A 145 -3.15 10.26 10.82
CA GLU A 145 -2.87 8.89 10.39
C GLU A 145 -3.99 7.93 10.79
N LYS A 146 -4.48 8.01 12.04
CA LYS A 146 -5.60 7.18 12.52
C LYS A 146 -6.87 7.39 11.69
N ARG A 147 -7.22 8.65 11.39
CA ARG A 147 -8.40 8.97 10.55
C ARG A 147 -8.27 8.40 9.14
N VAL A 148 -7.10 8.48 8.54
CA VAL A 148 -6.85 7.90 7.21
C VAL A 148 -6.88 6.38 7.27
N THR A 149 -6.32 5.77 8.31
CA THR A 149 -6.30 4.33 8.52
C THR A 149 -7.71 3.75 8.62
N VAL A 150 -8.62 4.41 9.36
CA VAL A 150 -10.03 4.00 9.44
C VAL A 150 -10.67 3.99 8.04
N ARG A 151 -10.42 5.01 7.22
CA ARG A 151 -10.95 5.05 5.84
C ARG A 151 -10.39 3.91 4.98
N ILE A 152 -9.10 3.61 5.09
CA ILE A 152 -8.47 2.48 4.37
C ILE A 152 -9.11 1.16 4.79
N ILE A 153 -9.36 0.95 6.09
CA ILE A 153 -10.05 -0.24 6.59
C ILE A 153 -11.45 -0.36 5.99
N SER A 154 -12.23 0.73 5.97
CA SER A 154 -13.55 0.74 5.35
C SER A 154 -13.51 0.41 3.85
N LEU A 155 -12.53 0.96 3.12
CA LEU A 155 -12.33 0.66 1.70
C LEU A 155 -11.95 -0.80 1.47
N ARG A 156 -11.07 -1.37 2.31
CA ARG A 156 -10.72 -2.80 2.26
C ARG A 156 -11.93 -3.70 2.55
N ALA A 157 -12.78 -3.33 3.51
CA ALA A 157 -14.02 -4.05 3.78
C ALA A 157 -14.96 -4.03 2.57
N PHE A 158 -15.10 -2.87 1.91
CA PHE A 158 -15.86 -2.77 0.67
C PHE A 158 -15.27 -3.64 -0.46
N MET A 159 -13.95 -3.65 -0.62
CA MET A 159 -13.27 -4.52 -1.59
C MET A 159 -13.55 -6.00 -1.32
N ILE A 160 -13.52 -6.43 -0.05
CA ILE A 160 -13.87 -7.80 0.34
C ILE A 160 -15.31 -8.13 -0.06
N LEU A 161 -16.26 -7.21 0.13
CA LEU A 161 -17.64 -7.41 -0.32
C LEU A 161 -17.73 -7.56 -1.84
N CYS A 162 -17.04 -6.72 -2.62
CA CYS A 162 -17.00 -6.84 -4.07
C CYS A 162 -16.37 -8.17 -4.52
N TRP A 163 -15.31 -8.61 -3.86
CA TRP A 163 -14.65 -9.89 -4.14
C TRP A 163 -15.56 -11.07 -3.81
N SER A 164 -16.24 -11.06 -2.67
CA SER A 164 -17.21 -12.08 -2.28
C SER A 164 -18.37 -12.16 -3.27
N TRP A 165 -18.85 -11.01 -3.75
CA TRP A 165 -19.87 -10.95 -4.78
C TRP A 165 -19.37 -11.56 -6.10
N PHE A 166 -18.13 -11.25 -6.51
CA PHE A 166 -17.52 -11.86 -7.70
C PHE A 166 -17.43 -13.37 -7.55
N ALA A 167 -16.92 -13.86 -6.40
CA ALA A 167 -16.77 -15.28 -6.14
C ALA A 167 -18.11 -16.02 -6.15
N TYR A 168 -19.16 -15.40 -5.62
CA TYR A 168 -20.53 -15.94 -5.67
C TYR A 168 -21.02 -16.08 -7.11
N LEU A 169 -20.96 -15.01 -7.92
CA LEU A 169 -21.38 -15.03 -9.32
C LEU A 169 -20.56 -16.03 -10.14
N TRP A 170 -19.25 -16.08 -9.91
CA TRP A 170 -18.36 -17.06 -10.54
C TRP A 170 -18.80 -18.49 -10.21
N SER A 171 -19.12 -18.76 -8.94
CA SER A 171 -19.59 -20.07 -8.49
C SER A 171 -20.91 -20.46 -9.13
N GLU A 172 -21.89 -19.55 -9.23
CA GLU A 172 -23.17 -19.86 -9.87
C GLU A 172 -23.02 -20.16 -11.36
N ILE A 173 -22.28 -19.33 -12.08
CA ILE A 173 -22.04 -19.55 -13.53
C ILE A 173 -21.30 -20.86 -13.74
N PHE A 174 -20.32 -21.17 -12.89
CA PHE A 174 -19.58 -22.43 -12.96
C PHE A 174 -20.47 -23.65 -12.68
N MET A 175 -21.30 -23.59 -11.63
CA MET A 175 -22.24 -24.69 -11.32
C MET A 175 -23.26 -24.89 -12.43
N SER A 176 -23.81 -23.80 -12.99
CA SER A 176 -24.72 -23.86 -14.13
C SER A 176 -24.07 -24.48 -15.38
N ALA A 177 -22.80 -24.18 -15.64
CA ALA A 177 -22.03 -24.81 -16.73
C ALA A 177 -21.86 -26.32 -16.51
N VAL A 178 -21.57 -26.73 -15.27
CA VAL A 178 -21.39 -28.14 -14.91
C VAL A 178 -22.71 -28.91 -15.04
N GLU A 179 -23.83 -28.32 -14.61
CA GLU A 179 -25.16 -28.94 -14.68
C GLU A 179 -25.69 -29.04 -16.11
N SER A 180 -25.55 -27.97 -16.91
CA SER A 180 -26.03 -27.94 -18.29
C SER A 180 -25.14 -28.74 -19.26
N ARG A 181 -23.89 -29.04 -18.89
CA ARG A 181 -22.81 -29.54 -19.77
C ARG A 181 -22.54 -28.64 -20.99
N ASP A 182 -23.12 -27.45 -21.01
CA ASP A 182 -22.93 -26.45 -22.04
C ASP A 182 -21.97 -25.38 -21.53
N PHE A 183 -21.20 -24.81 -22.45
CA PHE A 183 -20.35 -23.68 -22.11
C PHE A 183 -21.23 -22.45 -21.79
N PRO A 184 -20.88 -21.66 -20.76
CA PRO A 184 -21.59 -20.45 -20.45
C PRO A 184 -21.64 -19.50 -21.65
N PRO A 185 -22.72 -18.74 -21.82
CA PRO A 185 -22.81 -17.73 -22.86
C PRO A 185 -21.60 -16.79 -22.80
N VAL A 186 -21.02 -16.49 -23.96
CA VAL A 186 -19.85 -15.59 -24.06
C VAL A 186 -20.11 -14.24 -23.39
N GLY A 187 -21.37 -13.76 -23.41
CA GLY A 187 -21.78 -12.54 -22.73
C GLY A 187 -21.52 -12.60 -21.22
N ASP A 188 -21.93 -13.66 -20.54
CA ASP A 188 -21.80 -13.80 -19.08
C ASP A 188 -20.34 -13.88 -18.66
N MET A 189 -19.52 -14.59 -19.45
CA MET A 189 -18.07 -14.64 -19.26
C MET A 189 -17.40 -13.28 -19.44
N MET A 190 -17.86 -12.49 -20.41
CA MET A 190 -17.37 -11.13 -20.65
C MET A 190 -17.72 -10.20 -19.49
N TYR A 191 -18.96 -10.22 -19.00
CA TYR A 191 -19.37 -9.45 -17.82
C TYR A 191 -18.56 -9.79 -16.57
N LEU A 192 -18.36 -11.08 -16.31
CA LEU A 192 -17.61 -11.58 -15.17
C LEU A 192 -16.12 -11.17 -15.26
N SER A 193 -15.55 -11.20 -16.46
CA SER A 193 -14.19 -10.74 -16.72
C SER A 193 -14.03 -9.24 -16.49
N PHE A 194 -14.97 -8.41 -16.96
CA PHE A 194 -14.96 -6.98 -16.67
C PHE A 194 -15.14 -6.69 -15.18
N PHE A 195 -16.01 -7.45 -14.51
CA PHE A 195 -16.20 -7.31 -13.07
C PHE A 195 -14.90 -7.64 -12.31
N LEU A 196 -14.23 -8.73 -12.68
CA LEU A 196 -12.92 -9.09 -12.12
C LEU A 196 -11.88 -7.99 -12.34
N ILE A 197 -11.76 -7.46 -13.56
CA ILE A 197 -10.86 -6.34 -13.86
C ILE A 197 -11.19 -5.13 -12.99
N GLY A 198 -12.48 -4.80 -12.83
CA GLY A 198 -12.94 -3.72 -11.96
C GLY A 198 -12.52 -3.92 -10.50
N VAL A 199 -12.71 -5.12 -9.95
CA VAL A 199 -12.30 -5.47 -8.58
C VAL A 199 -10.78 -5.40 -8.43
N MET A 200 -10.01 -5.86 -9.41
CA MET A 200 -8.54 -5.76 -9.40
C MET A 200 -8.05 -4.31 -9.45
N LEU A 201 -8.66 -3.46 -10.29
CA LEU A 201 -8.35 -2.03 -10.34
C LEU A 201 -8.68 -1.34 -9.00
N LEU A 202 -9.81 -1.69 -8.39
CA LEU A 202 -10.20 -1.18 -7.08
C LEU A 202 -9.20 -1.60 -6.00
N TYR A 203 -8.78 -2.87 -5.99
CA TYR A 203 -7.76 -3.37 -5.08
C TYR A 203 -6.44 -2.60 -5.24
N LEU A 204 -5.96 -2.44 -6.48
CA LEU A 204 -4.75 -1.68 -6.77
C LEU A 204 -4.85 -0.23 -6.29
N ALA A 205 -5.99 0.42 -6.49
CA ALA A 205 -6.20 1.79 -6.04
C ALA A 205 -6.15 1.91 -4.50
N ILE A 206 -6.81 0.99 -3.78
CA ILE A 206 -6.85 1.00 -2.31
C ILE A 206 -5.46 0.73 -1.73
N GLU A 207 -4.75 -0.28 -2.22
CA GLU A 207 -3.41 -0.60 -1.71
C GLU A 207 -2.38 0.49 -2.05
N SER A 208 -2.47 1.08 -3.24
CA SER A 208 -1.62 2.22 -3.62
C SER A 208 -1.88 3.42 -2.71
N TYR A 209 -3.15 3.75 -2.46
CA TYR A 209 -3.53 4.80 -1.52
C TYR A 209 -3.01 4.51 -0.11
N SER A 210 -3.12 3.25 0.37
CA SER A 210 -2.59 2.85 1.67
C SER A 210 -1.07 3.03 1.77
N LYS A 211 -0.32 2.53 0.78
CA LYS A 211 1.15 2.61 0.74
C LYS A 211 1.64 4.06 0.68
N PHE A 212 0.97 4.92 -0.08
CA PHE A 212 1.30 6.35 -0.12
C PHE A 212 1.12 7.02 1.24
N ASN A 213 0.00 6.77 1.92
CA ASN A 213 -0.26 7.37 3.23
C ASN A 213 0.72 6.86 4.30
N ILE A 214 1.08 5.58 4.26
CA ILE A 214 2.13 5.02 5.14
C ILE A 214 3.45 5.78 4.91
N LEU A 215 3.88 5.96 3.65
CA LEU A 215 5.09 6.73 3.35
C LEU A 215 5.01 8.16 3.89
N LEU A 216 3.87 8.84 3.68
CA LEU A 216 3.65 10.22 4.11
C LEU A 216 3.77 10.37 5.63
N PHE A 217 2.98 9.62 6.39
CA PHE A 217 2.95 9.74 7.86
C PHE A 217 4.23 9.23 8.50
N ARG A 218 4.83 8.15 7.98
CA ARG A 218 6.13 7.68 8.49
C ARG A 218 7.24 8.68 8.22
N SER A 219 7.29 9.30 7.05
CA SER A 219 8.28 10.35 6.77
C SER A 219 8.08 11.56 7.69
N ALA A 220 6.83 11.95 7.97
CA ALA A 220 6.53 13.03 8.90
C ALA A 220 6.99 12.72 10.34
N LEU A 221 6.63 11.54 10.86
CA LEU A 221 6.98 11.14 12.23
C LEU A 221 8.48 10.91 12.41
N ILE A 222 9.16 10.29 11.44
CA ILE A 222 10.62 10.12 11.47
C ILE A 222 11.30 11.48 11.42
N GLY A 223 10.86 12.39 10.55
CA GLY A 223 11.41 13.74 10.46
C GLY A 223 11.25 14.52 11.77
N CYS A 224 10.09 14.41 12.43
CA CYS A 224 9.89 14.97 13.76
C CYS A 224 10.80 14.33 14.82
N ASN A 225 11.07 13.02 14.74
CA ASN A 225 11.96 12.35 15.68
C ASN A 225 13.42 12.77 15.50
N GLU A 226 13.90 12.86 14.25
CA GLU A 226 15.25 13.36 13.95
C GLU A 226 15.46 14.80 14.42
N TYR A 227 14.44 15.66 14.23
CA TYR A 227 14.47 17.03 14.75
C TYR A 227 14.48 17.07 16.29
N GLY A 228 13.77 16.15 16.95
CA GLY A 228 13.83 16.00 18.41
C GLY A 228 15.24 15.63 18.91
N CYS A 229 15.91 14.70 18.23
CA CYS A 229 17.31 14.37 18.55
C CYS A 229 18.24 15.58 18.35
N PHE A 230 18.02 16.38 17.31
CA PHE A 230 18.76 17.62 17.08
C PHE A 230 18.59 18.62 18.24
N LEU A 231 17.36 18.83 18.72
CA LEU A 231 17.08 19.72 19.85
C LEU A 231 17.82 19.28 21.12
N ILE A 232 17.74 17.99 21.48
CA ILE A 232 18.40 17.44 22.67
C ILE A 232 19.93 17.62 22.58
N SER A 233 20.51 17.36 21.40
CA SER A 233 21.96 17.53 21.20
C SER A 233 22.44 18.98 21.31
N HIS A 234 21.56 19.96 21.04
CA HIS A 234 21.87 21.38 21.21
C HIS A 234 21.69 21.87 22.65
N GLU A 235 20.82 21.24 23.44
CA GLU A 235 20.64 21.53 24.87
C GLU A 235 21.78 20.97 25.73
N GLU A 236 22.37 19.83 25.35
CA GLU A 236 23.50 19.23 26.09
C GLU A 236 24.87 19.85 25.74
N GLY A 237 24.96 20.60 24.64
CA GLY A 237 26.20 21.17 24.10
C GLY A 237 26.42 22.67 24.35
N GLY A 238 25.50 23.36 25.03
CA GLY A 238 25.56 24.78 25.37
C GLY A 238 25.61 25.01 26.88
#